data_AF-X1HRN6-F1
#
_entry.id   AF-X1HRN6-F1
#
_cell.length_a   1.000
_cell.length_b   1.000
_cell.length_c   1.000
_cell.angle_alpha   90.00
_cell.angle_beta   90.00
_cell.angle_gamma   90.00
#
_symmetry.space_group_name_H-M   'P 1'
#
loop_
_entity.id
_entity.type
_entity.pdbx_description
1 polymer ?
#
loop_
_entity_poly.entity_id
_entity_poly.type
_entity_poly.pdbx_seq_one_letter_code
_entity_poly.pdbx_strand_id
1 'polypeptide(L)' 'MSQSYKRVRVEAITITLDGVEVSGYSGMTILDLAQESGVDIPTLC' A
#
# COMPACT_ATOMS: atom_id res chain seq x y z
N MET A 1 14.78 28.94 0.40
CA MET A 1 14.75 27.48 0.64
C MET A 1 13.67 26.87 -0.24
N SER A 2 14.03 26.48 -1.45
CA SER A 2 13.14 25.98 -2.51
C SER A 2 12.81 24.49 -2.28
N GLN A 3 11.78 24.19 -1.50
CA GLN A 3 11.21 22.83 -1.52
C GLN A 3 10.20 22.73 -2.66
N SER A 4 10.74 22.51 -3.85
CA SER A 4 10.03 21.97 -5.00
C SER A 4 9.68 20.50 -4.68
N TYR A 5 8.69 20.27 -3.82
CA TYR A 5 8.06 18.94 -3.71
C TYR A 5 7.39 18.67 -5.05
N LYS A 6 8.15 18.02 -5.93
CA LYS A 6 7.70 17.39 -7.17
C LYS A 6 6.34 16.77 -6.87
N ARG A 7 5.28 17.20 -7.56
CA ARG A 7 3.93 16.65 -7.40
C ARG A 7 4.00 15.14 -7.67
N VAL A 8 4.25 14.33 -6.64
CA VAL A 8 4.12 12.89 -6.71
C VAL A 8 2.63 12.68 -6.86
N ARG A 9 2.21 12.28 -8.06
CA ARG A 9 0.86 11.75 -8.21
C ARG A 9 0.87 10.46 -7.41
N VAL A 10 0.18 10.47 -6.26
CA VAL A 10 0.00 9.26 -5.46
C VAL A 10 -1.01 8.42 -6.25
N GLU A 11 -0.49 7.66 -7.20
CA GLU A 11 -1.30 6.76 -8.01
C GLU A 11 -1.71 5.59 -7.13
N ALA A 12 -3.02 5.45 -6.91
CA ALA A 12 -3.57 4.34 -6.18
C ALA A 12 -3.37 3.06 -7.00
N ILE A 13 -2.83 2.03 -6.37
CA ILE A 13 -2.64 0.70 -6.94
C ILE A 13 -3.64 -0.22 -6.24
N THR A 14 -4.59 -0.73 -7.01
CA THR A 14 -5.57 -1.71 -6.53
C THR A 14 -5.07 -3.11 -6.86
N ILE A 15 -5.04 -3.98 -5.85
CA ILE A 15 -4.68 -5.39 -5.98
C ILE A 15 -5.72 -6.27 -5.27
N THR A 16 -5.73 -7.55 -5.59
CA THR A 16 -6.57 -8.53 -4.90
C THR A 16 -5.70 -9.37 -3.96
N LEU A 17 -6.00 -9.33 -2.67
CA LEU A 17 -5.37 -10.11 -1.60
C LEU A 17 -6.39 -11.07 -1.02
N ASP A 18 -6.18 -12.37 -1.19
CA ASP A 18 -7.09 -13.43 -0.73
C ASP A 18 -8.57 -13.24 -1.18
N GLY A 19 -8.76 -12.76 -2.41
CA GLY A 19 -10.09 -12.45 -2.96
C GLY A 19 -10.69 -11.11 -2.51
N VAL A 20 -10.01 -10.37 -1.63
CA VAL A 20 -10.41 -9.02 -1.20
C VAL A 20 -9.68 -7.98 -2.04
N GLU A 21 -10.41 -7.04 -2.63
CA GLU A 21 -9.82 -5.89 -3.32
C GLU A 21 -9.32 -4.86 -2.29
N VAL A 22 -8.04 -4.50 -2.40
CA VAL A 22 -7.40 -3.53 -1.52
C VAL A 22 -6.62 -2.51 -2.35
N SER A 23 -6.55 -1.26 -1.89
CA SER A 23 -5.94 -0.17 -2.64
C SER A 23 -4.87 0.54 -1.81
N GLY A 24 -3.65 0.58 -2.34
CA GLY A 24 -2.49 1.22 -1.71
C GLY A 24 -1.85 2.27 -2.62
N TYR A 25 -0.68 2.77 -2.23
CA TYR A 25 0.12 3.68 -3.04
C TYR A 25 1.48 3.08 -3.38
N SER A 26 2.10 3.60 -4.44
CA SER A 26 3.44 3.17 -4.84
C SER A 26 4.45 3.37 -3.71
N GLY A 27 5.19 2.31 -3.40
CA GLY A 27 6.18 2.27 -2.30
C GLY A 27 5.65 1.71 -0.97
N MET A 28 4.36 1.41 -0.86
CA MET A 28 3.79 0.67 0.27
C MET A 28 4.10 -0.83 0.18
N THR A 29 4.27 -1.50 1.33
CA THR A 29 4.47 -2.96 1.33
C THR A 29 3.14 -3.70 1.31
N ILE A 30 3.16 -4.95 0.83
CA ILE A 30 1.97 -5.81 0.82
C ILE A 30 1.52 -6.15 2.25
N LEU A 31 2.44 -6.24 3.21
CA LEU A 31 2.11 -6.51 4.61
C LEU A 31 1.36 -5.34 5.25
N ASP A 32 1.81 -4.10 5.01
CA ASP A 32 1.11 -2.91 5.49
C ASP A 32 -0.30 -2.84 4.89
N LEU A 33 -0.41 -3.10 3.58
CA LEU A 33 -1.68 -3.05 2.88
C LEU A 33 -2.67 -4.12 3.36
N ALA A 34 -2.18 -5.33 3.62
CA ALA A 34 -2.96 -6.42 4.17
C ALA A 34 -3.47 -6.07 5.58
N GLN A 35 -2.60 -5.53 6.43
CA GLN A 35 -2.94 -5.18 7.81
C GLN A 35 -3.95 -4.04 7.91
N GLU A 36 -3.83 -2.98 7.09
CA GLU A 36 -4.84 -1.91 7.00
C GLU A 36 -6.20 -2.41 6.49
N SER A 37 -6.18 -3.46 5.67
CA SER A 37 -7.39 -4.04 5.07
C SER A 37 -8.00 -5.17 5.90
N GLY A 38 -7.41 -5.50 7.06
CA GLY A 38 -7.87 -6.58 7.94
C GLY A 38 -7.54 -7.99 7.45
N VAL A 39 -6.62 -8.12 6.49
CA VAL A 39 -6.06 -9.39 6.02
C VAL A 39 -4.83 -9.71 6.88
N ASP A 40 -4.93 -10.73 7.74
CA ASP A 40 -3.81 -11.17 8.57
C ASP A 40 -2.91 -12.14 7.80
N ILE A 41 -1.66 -11.75 7.58
CA ILE A 41 -0.62 -12.59 7.00
C ILE A 41 0.32 -13.00 8.13
N PRO A 42 0.26 -14.24 8.64
CA PRO A 42 1.13 -14.67 9.72
C PRO A 42 2.58 -14.66 9.24
N THR A 43 3.45 -14.00 10.00
CA THR A 43 4.89 -13.96 9.75
C THR A 43 5.62 -14.79 10.80
N LEU A 44 6.54 -15.64 10.36
CA LEU A 44 7.49 -16.36 11.20
C LEU A 44 8.86 -15.73 10.94
N CYS A 45 9.34 -14.92 11.88
CA CYS A 45 10.62 -14.21 11.80
C CYS A 45 11.63 -14.83 12.76
#